data_AF-A0A172UWT3-F1
#
_entry.id   AF-A0A172UWT3-F1
#
_cell.length_a   1.000
_cell.length_b   1.000
_cell.length_c   1.000
_cell.angle_alpha   90.00
_cell.angle_beta   90.00
_cell.angle_gamma   90.00
#
_symmetry.space_group_name_H-M   'P 1'
#
loop_
_entity.id
_entity.type
_entity.pdbx_description
1 polymer ?
#
loop_
_entity_poly.entity_id
_entity_poly.type
_entity_poly.pdbx_seq_one_letter_code
_entity_poly.pdbx_strand_id
1 'polypeptide(L)'
;MCRAVLDGGRRCPCTRGDRRRAYQRMRYAARQAAAAAGAPDPAPRDTDGAEQADSITLQDRRSTTAAAIDSALVALRDPDRSSDPDVHEAYLNAVLDHGAVVRDVAGQRIENTYAERGLDDASVGAEATAVAAELEQIEARWRETKSGSSAYLTADGTSFTAEGATALDEARNAYAAAKMAVYRRAGDRSKEINEQRAQIAREIYYDELSRERSFGGPAAEAFVPSNTAKMTRADRAMFSATAALYPDDMVEHANNLGDMLAKRSKARAHYTAGARQLSRRTRTEVFDLRDAMEYGRFRFNHFIDSPADMARGAGSIRDRYSAENAFVPRTPDNERKVGELVAQYNDSRRQHATIEYATAIPKDGGEPYEVMYVKGPRKRVTTEVTGISAELTFSDASSMTHELGHRMEDRNPEISTATKAFLRRRTAGLAPERYARSEMTVADGFADRYMGKDYAGTHHTELFSCGMEAVAHGRFGGLVGRPQVFLPAPGGLSIADRAQRPKPDTEHLALVLGLLAAANKQIG
;
A
#
# COMPACT_ATOMS: atom_id res chain seq x y z
N MET A 1 6.53 17.01 33.31
CA MET A 1 6.48 18.48 33.12
C MET A 1 7.66 18.91 32.26
N CYS A 2 7.45 19.74 31.23
CA CYS A 2 8.51 20.20 30.32
C CYS A 2 9.19 21.47 30.88
N ARG A 3 10.53 21.51 30.93
CA ARG A 3 11.31 22.69 31.36
C ARG A 3 11.47 23.71 30.23
N ALA A 4 11.63 25.00 30.59
CA ALA A 4 11.86 26.06 29.63
C ALA A 4 13.22 25.89 28.93
N VAL A 5 13.33 26.37 27.69
CA VAL A 5 14.56 26.26 26.87
C VAL A 5 15.74 27.03 27.48
N LEU A 6 15.45 28.06 28.28
CA LEU A 6 16.46 28.82 29.02
C LEU A 6 17.12 28.00 30.15
N ASP A 7 16.46 26.92 30.61
CA ASP A 7 16.95 26.02 31.67
C ASP A 7 17.58 24.73 31.11
N GLY A 8 18.03 24.73 29.85
CA GLY A 8 18.66 23.58 29.21
C GLY A 8 17.69 22.47 28.75
N GLY A 9 16.38 22.73 28.71
CA GLY A 9 15.38 21.79 28.21
C GLY A 9 15.42 21.63 26.67
N ARG A 10 15.40 20.40 26.16
CA ARG A 10 15.22 20.13 24.72
C ARG A 10 13.85 20.68 24.25
N ARG A 11 13.80 21.29 23.05
CA ARG A 11 12.53 21.76 22.45
C ARG A 11 11.50 20.62 22.42
N CYS A 12 10.38 20.82 23.09
CA CYS A 12 9.28 19.86 23.14
C CYS A 12 8.84 19.48 21.71
N PRO A 13 8.67 18.17 21.40
CA PRO A 13 8.10 17.70 20.13
C PRO A 13 6.71 18.30 19.79
N CYS A 14 6.05 18.88 20.79
CA CYS A 14 4.78 19.60 20.69
C CYS A 14 4.89 21.01 20.07
N THR A 15 6.10 21.56 19.91
CA THR A 15 6.33 22.93 19.37
C THR A 15 6.73 22.97 17.90
N ARG A 16 6.74 21.83 17.19
CA ARG A 16 6.92 21.84 15.73
C ARG A 16 5.74 22.55 15.06
N GLY A 17 6.04 23.55 14.23
CA GLY A 17 5.04 24.43 13.59
C GLY A 17 3.96 23.68 12.82
N ASP A 18 4.28 22.53 12.24
CA ASP A 18 3.33 21.73 11.46
C ASP A 18 2.32 21.00 12.35
N ARG A 19 2.75 20.49 13.51
CA ARG A 19 1.85 19.88 14.51
C ARG A 19 0.96 20.93 15.18
N ARG A 20 1.49 22.14 15.45
CA ARG A 20 0.68 23.26 15.98
C ARG A 20 -0.40 23.68 14.98
N ARG A 21 -0.07 23.78 13.68
CA ARG A 21 -1.03 24.10 12.62
C ARG A 21 -2.06 23.00 12.39
N ALA A 22 -1.66 21.73 12.44
CA ALA A 22 -2.60 20.60 12.38
C ALA A 22 -3.57 20.62 13.58
N TYR A 23 -3.05 20.84 14.79
CA TYR A 23 -3.85 20.95 16.02
C TYR A 23 -4.80 22.15 16.01
N GLN A 24 -4.35 23.31 15.51
CA GLN A 24 -5.21 24.50 15.36
C GLN A 24 -6.32 24.30 14.33
N ARG A 25 -6.03 23.64 13.20
CA ARG A 25 -7.04 23.26 12.20
C ARG A 25 -8.08 22.29 12.79
N MET A 26 -7.62 21.29 13.53
CA MET A 26 -8.50 20.35 14.23
C MET A 26 -9.39 21.07 15.27
N ARG A 27 -8.84 21.98 16.09
CA ARG A 27 -9.66 22.76 17.05
C ARG A 27 -10.66 23.68 16.37
N TYR A 28 -10.30 24.30 15.25
CA TYR A 28 -11.21 25.16 14.50
C TYR A 28 -12.36 24.35 13.89
N ALA A 29 -12.05 23.21 13.25
CA ALA A 29 -13.05 22.28 12.72
C ALA A 29 -13.97 21.73 13.82
N ALA A 30 -13.42 21.34 14.97
CA ALA A 30 -14.22 20.86 16.11
C ALA A 30 -15.18 21.94 16.66
N ARG A 31 -14.79 23.23 16.64
CA ARG A 31 -15.69 24.33 17.02
C ARG A 31 -16.82 24.54 16.01
N GLN A 32 -16.53 24.43 14.71
CA GLN A 32 -17.57 24.52 13.68
C GLN A 32 -18.54 23.33 13.76
N ALA A 33 -18.05 22.10 13.95
CA ALA A 33 -18.88 20.91 14.10
C ALA A 33 -19.79 20.99 15.33
N ALA A 34 -19.29 21.51 16.46
CA ALA A 34 -20.11 21.75 17.66
C ALA A 34 -21.22 22.80 17.42
N ALA A 35 -21.04 23.72 16.47
CA ALA A 35 -22.07 24.69 16.11
C ALA A 35 -23.13 24.13 15.14
N ALA A 36 -22.86 23.00 14.48
CA ALA A 36 -23.74 22.39 13.47
C ALA A 36 -24.64 21.25 14.00
N ALA A 37 -24.41 20.77 15.24
CA ALA A 37 -25.08 19.58 15.81
C ALA A 37 -26.56 19.81 16.26
N GLY A 38 -27.26 20.80 15.71
CA GLY A 38 -28.62 21.19 16.11
C GLY A 38 -29.77 20.62 15.25
N ALA A 39 -29.50 19.79 14.26
CA ALA A 39 -30.55 19.22 13.40
C ALA A 39 -30.96 17.81 13.88
N PRO A 40 -32.26 17.56 14.16
CA PRO A 40 -32.74 16.24 14.54
C PRO A 40 -32.81 15.31 13.33
N ASP A 41 -32.37 14.07 13.49
CA ASP A 41 -32.52 13.00 12.51
C ASP A 41 -33.99 12.57 12.35
N PRO A 42 -34.44 12.23 11.12
CA PRO A 42 -35.77 11.70 10.90
C PRO A 42 -35.88 10.26 11.44
N ALA A 43 -37.00 9.98 12.10
CA ALA A 43 -37.31 8.69 12.72
C ALA A 43 -37.43 7.53 11.70
N PRO A 44 -37.09 6.29 12.10
CA PRO A 44 -37.18 5.12 11.23
C PRO A 44 -38.65 4.70 11.02
N ARG A 45 -38.98 4.21 9.82
CA ARG A 45 -40.28 3.65 9.44
C ARG A 45 -40.20 2.13 9.38
N ASP A 46 -41.25 1.45 9.82
CA ASP A 46 -41.47 -0.01 9.71
C ASP A 46 -41.63 -0.45 8.23
N THR A 47 -40.86 -1.45 7.76
CA THR A 47 -40.73 -1.81 6.32
C THR A 47 -40.80 -3.30 5.93
N ASP A 48 -41.19 -4.22 6.80
CA ASP A 48 -41.11 -5.67 6.49
C ASP A 48 -41.89 -6.13 5.22
N GLY A 49 -42.97 -5.42 4.83
CA GLY A 49 -43.73 -5.72 3.61
C GLY A 49 -43.22 -5.03 2.34
N ALA A 50 -42.40 -3.98 2.47
CA ALA A 50 -41.86 -3.20 1.34
C ALA A 50 -40.55 -3.79 0.82
N GLU A 51 -39.76 -4.43 1.69
CA GLU A 51 -38.42 -4.92 1.37
C GLU A 51 -38.41 -6.08 0.34
N GLN A 52 -39.42 -6.95 0.35
CA GLN A 52 -39.49 -8.05 -0.63
C GLN A 52 -39.84 -7.59 -2.05
N ALA A 53 -40.73 -6.60 -2.19
CA ALA A 53 -41.08 -6.04 -3.49
C ALA A 53 -39.91 -5.21 -4.08
N ASP A 54 -39.16 -4.53 -3.23
CA ASP A 54 -37.98 -3.77 -3.63
C ASP A 54 -36.82 -4.70 -4.07
N SER A 55 -36.64 -5.84 -3.39
CA SER A 55 -35.62 -6.85 -3.73
C SER A 55 -35.83 -7.47 -5.12
N ILE A 56 -37.07 -7.85 -5.47
CA ILE A 56 -37.41 -8.38 -6.81
C ILE A 56 -37.12 -7.32 -7.88
N THR A 57 -37.48 -6.07 -7.62
CA THR A 57 -37.25 -4.94 -8.53
C THR A 57 -35.76 -4.68 -8.75
N LEU A 58 -34.92 -4.81 -7.72
CA LEU A 58 -33.47 -4.66 -7.83
C LEU A 58 -32.83 -5.79 -8.66
N GLN A 59 -33.30 -7.03 -8.53
CA GLN A 59 -32.76 -8.14 -9.30
C GLN A 59 -33.11 -8.03 -10.80
N ASP A 60 -34.31 -7.59 -11.16
CA ASP A 60 -34.68 -7.32 -12.55
C ASP A 60 -33.86 -6.18 -13.16
N ARG A 61 -33.63 -5.11 -12.38
CA ARG A 61 -32.72 -4.00 -12.76
C ARG A 61 -31.29 -4.49 -12.93
N ARG A 62 -30.83 -5.44 -12.11
CA ARG A 62 -29.49 -6.02 -12.22
C ARG A 62 -29.31 -6.75 -13.54
N SER A 63 -30.26 -7.62 -13.92
CA SER A 63 -30.22 -8.31 -15.21
C SER A 63 -30.27 -7.33 -16.39
N THR A 64 -31.09 -6.29 -16.31
CA THR A 64 -31.21 -5.26 -17.36
C THR A 64 -29.90 -4.47 -17.53
N THR A 65 -29.31 -4.02 -16.42
CA THR A 65 -28.05 -3.25 -16.45
C THR A 65 -26.85 -4.12 -16.84
N ALA A 66 -26.85 -5.42 -16.48
CA ALA A 66 -25.85 -6.39 -16.92
C ALA A 66 -25.86 -6.57 -18.46
N ALA A 67 -27.04 -6.64 -19.08
CA ALA A 67 -27.13 -6.70 -20.54
C ALA A 67 -26.68 -5.38 -21.21
N ALA A 68 -26.97 -4.24 -20.58
CA ALA A 68 -26.57 -2.93 -21.09
C ALA A 68 -25.04 -2.73 -21.05
N ILE A 69 -24.38 -3.14 -19.96
CA ILE A 69 -22.92 -3.05 -19.83
C ILE A 69 -22.21 -4.00 -20.80
N ASP A 70 -22.73 -5.21 -21.02
CA ASP A 70 -22.20 -6.13 -22.03
C ASP A 70 -22.32 -5.52 -23.45
N SER A 71 -23.46 -4.91 -23.77
CA SER A 71 -23.68 -4.23 -25.06
C SER A 71 -22.74 -3.04 -25.25
N ALA A 72 -22.55 -2.22 -24.21
CA ALA A 72 -21.63 -1.08 -24.25
C ALA A 72 -20.17 -1.53 -24.37
N LEU A 73 -19.81 -2.67 -23.74
CA LEU A 73 -18.48 -3.25 -23.84
C LEU A 73 -18.18 -3.79 -25.25
N VAL A 74 -19.15 -4.41 -25.92
CA VAL A 74 -19.02 -4.77 -27.36
C VAL A 74 -18.71 -3.52 -28.19
N ALA A 75 -19.45 -2.43 -27.98
CA ALA A 75 -19.24 -1.19 -28.72
C ALA A 75 -17.87 -0.56 -28.43
N LEU A 76 -17.37 -0.65 -27.19
CA LEU A 76 -16.04 -0.14 -26.83
C LEU A 76 -14.91 -0.94 -27.48
N ARG A 77 -15.10 -2.25 -27.66
CA ARG A 77 -14.12 -3.17 -28.28
C ARG A 77 -14.13 -3.14 -29.81
N ASP A 78 -15.17 -2.58 -30.42
CA ASP A 78 -15.23 -2.39 -31.87
C ASP A 78 -14.14 -1.41 -32.32
N PRO A 79 -13.14 -1.83 -33.12
CA PRO A 79 -12.03 -0.98 -33.54
C PRO A 79 -12.49 0.30 -34.24
N ASP A 80 -13.60 0.25 -34.99
CA ASP A 80 -14.12 1.37 -35.76
C ASP A 80 -14.80 2.43 -34.88
N ARG A 81 -15.22 2.04 -33.67
CA ARG A 81 -15.98 2.88 -32.73
C ARG A 81 -15.26 3.13 -31.40
N SER A 82 -14.18 2.40 -31.11
CA SER A 82 -13.43 2.45 -29.84
C SER A 82 -12.84 3.82 -29.49
N SER A 83 -12.71 4.73 -30.48
CA SER A 83 -12.22 6.10 -30.28
C SER A 83 -13.33 7.14 -30.16
N ASP A 84 -14.58 6.75 -30.34
CA ASP A 84 -15.75 7.62 -30.30
C ASP A 84 -16.07 8.05 -28.85
N PRO A 85 -16.06 9.36 -28.52
CA PRO A 85 -16.42 9.86 -27.20
C PRO A 85 -17.80 9.41 -26.73
N ASP A 86 -18.77 9.26 -27.63
CA ASP A 86 -20.14 8.84 -27.28
C ASP A 86 -20.16 7.38 -26.81
N VAL A 87 -19.28 6.54 -27.36
CA VAL A 87 -19.09 5.15 -26.89
C VAL A 87 -18.43 5.13 -25.52
N HIS A 88 -17.47 6.03 -25.25
CA HIS A 88 -16.84 6.14 -23.93
C HIS A 88 -17.84 6.57 -22.85
N GLU A 89 -18.70 7.53 -23.18
CA GLU A 89 -19.76 8.01 -22.29
C GLU A 89 -20.83 6.93 -22.06
N ALA A 90 -21.28 6.25 -23.12
CA ALA A 90 -22.23 5.14 -23.00
C ALA A 90 -21.67 4.00 -22.14
N TYR A 91 -20.39 3.65 -22.31
CA TYR A 91 -19.74 2.65 -21.48
C TYR A 91 -19.62 3.08 -20.02
N LEU A 92 -19.21 4.33 -19.75
CA LEU A 92 -19.19 4.87 -18.39
C LEU A 92 -20.57 4.81 -17.73
N ASN A 93 -21.61 5.25 -18.42
CA ASN A 93 -22.96 5.26 -17.86
C ASN A 93 -23.45 3.83 -17.57
N ALA A 94 -23.20 2.88 -18.46
CA ALA A 94 -23.55 1.48 -18.21
C ALA A 94 -22.78 0.88 -17.01
N VAL A 95 -21.49 1.21 -16.87
CA VAL A 95 -20.66 0.86 -15.70
C VAL A 95 -21.25 1.43 -14.41
N LEU A 96 -21.60 2.71 -14.39
CA LEU A 96 -22.18 3.37 -13.22
C LEU A 96 -23.55 2.79 -12.86
N ASP A 97 -24.42 2.58 -13.83
CA ASP A 97 -25.78 2.07 -13.60
C ASP A 97 -25.76 0.66 -13.04
N HIS A 98 -24.96 -0.24 -13.64
CA HIS A 98 -24.83 -1.60 -13.15
C HIS A 98 -24.17 -1.64 -11.76
N GLY A 99 -23.09 -0.89 -11.57
CA GLY A 99 -22.42 -0.79 -10.29
C GLY A 99 -23.28 -0.18 -9.18
N ALA A 100 -24.18 0.75 -9.50
CA ALA A 100 -25.15 1.29 -8.56
C ALA A 100 -26.16 0.23 -8.11
N VAL A 101 -26.64 -0.62 -9.01
CA VAL A 101 -27.52 -1.73 -8.64
C VAL A 101 -26.81 -2.74 -7.74
N VAL A 102 -25.56 -3.12 -8.07
CA VAL A 102 -24.76 -4.02 -7.21
C VAL A 102 -24.52 -3.39 -5.84
N ARG A 103 -24.20 -2.10 -5.77
CA ARG A 103 -24.06 -1.33 -4.53
C ARG A 103 -25.32 -1.40 -3.68
N ASP A 104 -26.49 -1.16 -4.27
CA ASP A 104 -27.75 -1.05 -3.54
C ASP A 104 -28.17 -2.42 -2.95
N VAL A 105 -28.04 -3.49 -3.74
CA VAL A 105 -28.28 -4.88 -3.28
C VAL A 105 -27.33 -5.25 -2.14
N ALA A 106 -26.03 -4.99 -2.31
CA ALA A 106 -25.03 -5.26 -1.28
C ALA A 106 -25.27 -4.39 -0.02
N GLY A 107 -25.62 -3.11 -0.20
CA GLY A 107 -25.89 -2.16 0.87
C GLY A 107 -27.01 -2.64 1.80
N GLN A 108 -28.13 -3.09 1.24
CA GLN A 108 -29.24 -3.64 2.05
C GLN A 108 -28.78 -4.86 2.87
N ARG A 109 -28.06 -5.80 2.24
CA ARG A 109 -27.50 -6.98 2.94
C ARG A 109 -26.51 -6.58 4.04
N ILE A 110 -25.67 -5.57 3.80
CA ILE A 110 -24.68 -5.06 4.75
C ILE A 110 -25.36 -4.45 5.97
N GLU A 111 -26.32 -3.54 5.79
CA GLU A 111 -27.02 -2.92 6.93
C GLU A 111 -27.81 -3.95 7.74
N ASN A 112 -28.48 -4.90 7.09
CA ASN A 112 -29.19 -5.98 7.77
C ASN A 112 -28.24 -6.83 8.61
N THR A 113 -27.10 -7.23 8.04
CA THR A 113 -26.07 -8.02 8.76
C THR A 113 -25.48 -7.24 9.93
N TYR A 114 -25.35 -5.91 9.79
CA TYR A 114 -24.92 -5.06 10.91
C TYR A 114 -25.94 -5.01 12.02
N ALA A 115 -27.22 -4.79 11.70
CA ALA A 115 -28.30 -4.78 12.69
C ALA A 115 -28.38 -6.12 13.44
N GLU A 116 -28.33 -7.25 12.72
CA GLU A 116 -28.35 -8.60 13.30
C GLU A 116 -27.19 -8.86 14.27
N ARG A 117 -26.03 -8.24 14.02
CA ARG A 117 -24.82 -8.42 14.85
C ARG A 117 -24.60 -7.32 15.89
N GLY A 118 -25.53 -6.36 16.01
CA GLY A 118 -25.36 -5.19 16.88
C GLY A 118 -24.17 -4.31 16.47
N LEU A 119 -23.85 -4.30 15.18
CA LEU A 119 -22.78 -3.52 14.56
C LEU A 119 -23.32 -2.34 13.77
N ASP A 120 -24.63 -2.07 13.76
CA ASP A 120 -25.21 -0.87 13.15
C ASP A 120 -24.89 0.38 13.98
N ASP A 121 -25.16 1.58 13.43
CA ASP A 121 -24.81 2.83 14.11
C ASP A 121 -25.64 3.09 15.38
N ALA A 122 -26.87 2.58 15.48
CA ALA A 122 -27.69 2.72 16.68
C ALA A 122 -27.14 1.85 17.82
N SER A 123 -26.79 0.59 17.52
CA SER A 123 -26.17 -0.33 18.47
C SER A 123 -24.81 0.19 18.97
N VAL A 124 -23.97 0.71 18.07
CA VAL A 124 -22.69 1.36 18.45
C VAL A 124 -22.92 2.61 19.29
N GLY A 125 -23.92 3.44 18.97
CA GLY A 125 -24.29 4.62 19.75
C GLY A 125 -24.74 4.27 21.17
N ALA A 126 -25.52 3.20 21.34
CA ALA A 126 -25.93 2.68 22.63
C ALA A 126 -24.73 2.19 23.45
N GLU A 127 -23.81 1.43 22.84
CA GLU A 127 -22.60 0.94 23.49
C GLU A 127 -21.68 2.09 23.93
N ALA A 128 -21.50 3.11 23.07
CA ALA A 128 -20.72 4.29 23.41
C ALA A 128 -21.34 5.08 24.59
N THR A 129 -22.67 5.15 24.66
CA THR A 129 -23.40 5.78 25.77
C THR A 129 -23.16 5.01 27.08
N ALA A 130 -23.17 3.68 27.04
CA ALA A 130 -22.87 2.85 28.21
C ALA A 130 -21.42 3.05 28.70
N VAL A 131 -20.44 3.10 27.79
CA VAL A 131 -19.03 3.40 28.13
C VAL A 131 -18.89 4.79 28.75
N ALA A 132 -19.59 5.79 28.21
CA ALA A 132 -19.57 7.14 28.77
C ALA A 132 -20.14 7.18 30.19
N ALA A 133 -21.25 6.48 30.45
CA ALA A 133 -21.86 6.39 31.78
C ALA A 133 -20.93 5.71 32.80
N GLU A 134 -20.22 4.65 32.41
CA GLU A 134 -19.24 3.98 33.28
C GLU A 134 -18.07 4.91 33.64
N LEU A 135 -17.55 5.66 32.67
CA LEU A 135 -16.50 6.66 32.92
C LEU A 135 -16.99 7.76 33.87
N GLU A 136 -18.23 8.23 33.70
CA GLU A 136 -18.83 9.22 34.59
C GLU A 136 -18.98 8.72 36.03
N GLN A 137 -19.37 7.45 36.21
CA GLN A 137 -19.43 6.82 37.55
C GLN A 137 -18.04 6.76 38.22
N ILE A 138 -16.99 6.41 37.47
CA ILE A 138 -15.61 6.39 37.96
C ILE A 138 -15.17 7.82 38.37
N GLU A 139 -15.53 8.82 37.57
CA GLU A 139 -15.23 10.24 37.88
C GLU A 139 -16.03 10.76 39.08
N ALA A 140 -17.29 10.35 39.23
CA ALA A 140 -18.11 10.69 40.39
C ALA A 140 -17.51 10.11 41.68
N ARG A 141 -17.13 8.83 41.67
CA ARG A 141 -16.47 8.18 42.82
C ARG A 141 -15.17 8.90 43.21
N TRP A 142 -14.36 9.28 42.23
CA TRP A 142 -13.13 10.05 42.50
C TRP A 142 -13.43 11.44 43.08
N ARG A 143 -14.44 12.14 42.57
CA ARG A 143 -14.87 13.44 43.13
C ARG A 143 -15.33 13.29 44.58
N GLU A 144 -16.08 12.24 44.89
CA GLU A 144 -16.52 11.92 46.25
C GLU A 144 -15.33 11.67 47.18
N THR A 145 -14.40 10.77 46.80
CA THR A 145 -13.17 10.51 47.59
C THR A 145 -12.36 11.79 47.81
N LYS A 146 -12.21 12.62 46.77
CA LYS A 146 -11.49 13.89 46.87
C LYS A 146 -12.21 14.87 47.80
N SER A 147 -13.54 14.92 47.78
CA SER A 147 -14.32 15.78 48.68
C SER A 147 -14.21 15.35 50.15
N GLY A 148 -14.15 14.04 50.42
CA GLY A 148 -13.94 13.50 51.77
C GLY A 148 -12.50 13.63 52.28
N SER A 149 -11.55 14.01 51.42
CA SER A 149 -10.13 14.05 51.79
C SER A 149 -9.78 15.09 52.86
N SER A 150 -10.64 16.07 53.11
CA SER A 150 -10.47 17.05 54.18
C SER A 150 -10.42 16.42 55.58
N ALA A 151 -11.00 15.23 55.77
CA ALA A 151 -10.90 14.47 57.01
C ALA A 151 -9.47 14.01 57.33
N TYR A 152 -8.58 14.02 56.33
CA TYR A 152 -7.19 13.61 56.47
C TYR A 152 -6.21 14.78 56.55
N LEU A 153 -6.68 16.01 56.75
CA LEU A 153 -5.80 17.15 56.97
C LEU A 153 -5.22 17.14 58.40
N THR A 154 -4.02 17.68 58.55
CA THR A 154 -3.41 17.97 59.84
C THR A 154 -4.27 18.97 60.63
N ALA A 155 -4.09 19.04 61.96
CA ALA A 155 -4.92 19.91 62.81
C ALA A 155 -4.87 21.41 62.44
N ASP A 156 -3.78 21.85 61.82
CA ASP A 156 -3.61 23.20 61.28
C ASP A 156 -4.19 23.39 59.86
N GLY A 157 -4.69 22.31 59.24
CA GLY A 157 -5.29 22.30 57.91
C GLY A 157 -4.31 22.50 56.75
N THR A 158 -3.00 22.53 57.01
CA THR A 158 -2.00 22.93 56.00
C THR A 158 -1.49 21.77 55.15
N SER A 159 -1.57 20.53 55.67
CA SER A 159 -1.01 19.33 55.04
C SER A 159 -1.93 18.12 55.23
N PHE A 160 -1.74 17.07 54.43
CA PHE A 160 -2.36 15.77 54.71
C PHE A 160 -1.55 15.02 55.78
N THR A 161 -2.22 14.24 56.64
CA THR A 161 -1.55 13.25 57.49
C THR A 161 -0.86 12.19 56.62
N ALA A 162 0.14 11.48 57.16
CA ALA A 162 0.83 10.43 56.40
C ALA A 162 -0.13 9.32 55.91
N GLU A 163 -1.08 8.95 56.76
CA GLU A 163 -2.18 8.03 56.42
C GLU A 163 -3.07 8.62 55.31
N GLY A 164 -3.44 9.89 55.43
CA GLY A 164 -4.21 10.63 54.44
C GLY A 164 -3.59 10.72 53.06
N ALA A 165 -2.30 11.06 53.02
CA ALA A 165 -1.53 11.14 51.80
C ALA A 165 -1.46 9.77 51.12
N THR A 166 -1.23 8.71 51.90
CA THR A 166 -1.21 7.32 51.39
C THR A 166 -2.57 6.92 50.82
N ALA A 167 -3.66 7.14 51.57
CA ALA A 167 -5.02 6.82 51.13
C ALA A 167 -5.43 7.60 49.86
N LEU A 168 -5.07 8.88 49.77
CA LEU A 168 -5.38 9.70 48.59
C LEU A 168 -4.56 9.27 47.37
N ASP A 169 -3.30 8.90 47.55
CA ASP A 169 -2.46 8.37 46.48
C ASP A 169 -2.97 7.00 46.00
N GLU A 170 -3.35 6.11 46.91
CA GLU A 170 -3.98 4.82 46.59
C GLU A 170 -5.28 5.01 45.82
N ALA A 171 -6.16 5.91 46.28
CA ALA A 171 -7.41 6.22 45.60
C ALA A 171 -7.18 6.84 44.21
N ARG A 172 -6.19 7.73 44.07
CA ARG A 172 -5.81 8.30 42.77
C ARG A 172 -5.31 7.20 41.83
N ASN A 173 -4.48 6.28 42.32
CA ASN A 173 -3.96 5.16 41.54
C ASN A 173 -5.09 4.20 41.13
N ALA A 174 -6.03 3.91 42.04
CA ALA A 174 -7.22 3.10 41.75
C ALA A 174 -8.14 3.77 40.70
N TYR A 175 -8.38 5.08 40.82
CA TYR A 175 -9.11 5.86 39.82
C TYR A 175 -8.43 5.79 38.44
N ALA A 176 -7.12 6.04 38.38
CA ALA A 176 -6.36 5.99 37.14
C ALA A 176 -6.39 4.59 36.53
N ALA A 177 -6.22 3.54 37.33
CA ALA A 177 -6.28 2.15 36.90
C ALA A 177 -7.67 1.78 36.34
N ALA A 178 -8.74 2.13 37.06
CA ALA A 178 -10.12 1.88 36.63
C ALA A 178 -10.44 2.59 35.31
N LYS A 179 -10.12 3.89 35.21
CA LYS A 179 -10.31 4.67 33.99
C LYS A 179 -9.53 4.09 32.82
N MET A 180 -8.25 3.73 33.02
CA MET A 180 -7.44 3.10 31.98
C MET A 180 -7.96 1.72 31.54
N ALA A 181 -8.54 0.95 32.46
CA ALA A 181 -9.14 -0.34 32.13
C ALA A 181 -10.35 -0.18 31.19
N VAL A 182 -11.24 0.80 31.47
CA VAL A 182 -12.37 1.12 30.58
C VAL A 182 -11.88 1.58 29.21
N TYR A 183 -10.91 2.51 29.16
CA TYR A 183 -10.34 2.96 27.89
C TYR A 183 -9.72 1.83 27.06
N ARG A 184 -9.02 0.90 27.70
CA ARG A 184 -8.41 -0.24 27.00
C ARG A 184 -9.49 -1.16 26.42
N ARG A 185 -10.45 -1.57 27.24
CA ARG A 185 -11.57 -2.44 26.81
C ARG A 185 -12.37 -1.81 25.68
N ALA A 186 -12.80 -0.56 25.85
CA ALA A 186 -13.56 0.18 24.84
C ALA A 186 -12.72 0.43 23.57
N GLY A 187 -11.43 0.67 23.71
CA GLY A 187 -10.50 0.83 22.58
C GLY A 187 -10.30 -0.46 21.78
N ASP A 188 -10.17 -1.61 22.45
CA ASP A 188 -10.04 -2.91 21.78
C ASP A 188 -11.35 -3.33 21.12
N ARG A 189 -12.48 -3.11 21.79
CA ARG A 189 -13.82 -3.34 21.22
C ARG A 189 -14.12 -2.44 20.02
N SER A 190 -13.65 -1.19 20.03
CA SER A 190 -13.72 -0.29 18.87
C SER A 190 -12.98 -0.84 17.66
N LYS A 191 -11.78 -1.43 17.85
CA LYS A 191 -11.02 -2.05 16.76
C LYS A 191 -11.77 -3.26 16.21
N GLU A 192 -12.29 -4.11 17.09
CA GLU A 192 -13.06 -5.29 16.72
C GLU A 192 -14.29 -4.93 15.87
N ILE A 193 -15.09 -3.93 16.30
CA ILE A 193 -16.26 -3.46 15.54
C ILE A 193 -15.85 -2.95 14.16
N ASN A 194 -14.77 -2.16 14.07
CA ASN A 194 -14.30 -1.63 12.78
C ASN A 194 -13.79 -2.74 11.85
N GLU A 195 -13.06 -3.72 12.38
CA GLU A 195 -12.56 -4.88 11.64
C GLU A 195 -13.72 -5.75 11.14
N GLN A 196 -14.71 -6.03 12.00
CA GLN A 196 -15.91 -6.79 11.64
C GLN A 196 -16.75 -6.05 10.59
N ARG A 197 -16.94 -4.73 10.74
CA ARG A 197 -17.63 -3.91 9.74
C ARG A 197 -16.94 -4.00 8.38
N ALA A 198 -15.64 -3.73 8.32
CA ALA A 198 -14.87 -3.81 7.08
C ALA A 198 -14.92 -5.22 6.45
N GLN A 199 -14.83 -6.27 7.27
CA GLN A 199 -14.89 -7.65 6.81
C GLN A 199 -16.26 -8.01 6.22
N ILE A 200 -17.36 -7.71 6.93
CA ILE A 200 -18.73 -7.99 6.47
C ILE A 200 -19.02 -7.25 5.16
N ALA A 201 -18.69 -5.96 5.09
CA ALA A 201 -18.88 -5.18 3.86
C ALA A 201 -18.13 -5.78 2.69
N ARG A 202 -16.84 -6.11 2.88
CA ARG A 202 -16.03 -6.78 1.86
C ARG A 202 -16.68 -8.09 1.43
N GLU A 203 -16.96 -9.00 2.36
CA GLU A 203 -17.52 -10.32 2.05
C GLU A 203 -18.82 -10.21 1.24
N ILE A 204 -19.73 -9.32 1.62
CA ILE A 204 -20.99 -9.13 0.90
C ILE A 204 -20.77 -8.51 -0.49
N TYR A 205 -19.86 -7.55 -0.65
CA TYR A 205 -19.53 -7.02 -1.97
C TYR A 205 -18.97 -8.13 -2.88
N TYR A 206 -18.04 -8.96 -2.38
CA TYR A 206 -17.46 -10.04 -3.18
C TYR A 206 -18.44 -11.19 -3.43
N ASP A 207 -19.37 -11.48 -2.52
CA ASP A 207 -20.48 -12.40 -2.76
C ASP A 207 -21.33 -11.93 -3.94
N GLU A 208 -21.67 -10.63 -3.97
CA GLU A 208 -22.48 -10.08 -5.05
C GLU A 208 -21.70 -10.01 -6.37
N LEU A 209 -20.43 -9.62 -6.35
CA LEU A 209 -19.57 -9.59 -7.53
C LEU A 209 -19.29 -11.00 -8.08
N SER A 210 -19.20 -12.01 -7.21
CA SER A 210 -18.96 -13.41 -7.63
C SER A 210 -20.12 -14.01 -8.42
N ARG A 211 -21.29 -13.36 -8.42
CA ARG A 211 -22.42 -13.71 -9.30
C ARG A 211 -22.24 -13.19 -10.71
N GLU A 212 -21.40 -12.17 -10.89
CA GLU A 212 -21.08 -11.60 -12.20
C GLU A 212 -19.88 -12.32 -12.84
N ARG A 213 -18.82 -12.58 -12.05
CA ARG A 213 -17.52 -13.08 -12.54
C ARG A 213 -16.81 -13.94 -11.49
N SER A 214 -15.78 -14.69 -11.91
CA SER A 214 -14.94 -15.47 -11.01
C SER A 214 -13.82 -14.62 -10.38
N PHE A 215 -13.50 -14.93 -9.13
CA PHE A 215 -12.45 -14.29 -8.34
C PHE A 215 -11.62 -15.37 -7.65
N GLY A 216 -10.31 -15.14 -7.56
CA GLY A 216 -9.41 -16.05 -6.83
C GLY A 216 -9.25 -17.43 -7.47
N GLY A 217 -9.54 -17.55 -8.77
CA GLY A 217 -9.36 -18.76 -9.54
C GLY A 217 -7.91 -18.97 -10.02
N PRO A 218 -7.71 -19.85 -11.02
CA PRO A 218 -6.37 -20.25 -11.48
C PRO A 218 -5.50 -19.08 -11.96
N ALA A 219 -6.10 -18.01 -12.50
CA ALA A 219 -5.36 -16.83 -12.93
C ALA A 219 -4.70 -16.10 -11.74
N ALA A 220 -5.41 -15.96 -10.62
CA ALA A 220 -4.88 -15.40 -9.38
C ALA A 220 -3.77 -16.27 -8.78
N GLU A 221 -3.90 -17.60 -8.85
CA GLU A 221 -2.86 -18.52 -8.39
C GLU A 221 -1.59 -18.46 -9.26
N ALA A 222 -1.76 -18.31 -10.58
CA ALA A 222 -0.65 -18.20 -11.53
C ALA A 222 0.04 -16.82 -11.50
N PHE A 223 -0.63 -15.79 -10.97
CA PHE A 223 -0.08 -14.45 -10.90
C PHE A 223 0.95 -14.33 -9.77
N VAL A 224 2.22 -14.56 -10.10
CA VAL A 224 3.32 -14.62 -9.12
C VAL A 224 4.43 -13.65 -9.50
N PRO A 225 4.90 -12.78 -8.58
CA PRO A 225 6.02 -11.88 -8.86
C PRO A 225 7.30 -12.65 -9.20
N SER A 226 8.09 -12.14 -10.16
CA SER A 226 9.35 -12.77 -10.59
C SER A 226 10.39 -12.89 -9.46
N ASN A 227 10.26 -12.08 -8.40
CA ASN A 227 11.07 -12.15 -7.20
C ASN A 227 10.42 -12.92 -6.03
N THR A 228 9.44 -13.80 -6.28
CA THR A 228 8.70 -14.55 -5.24
C THR A 228 9.61 -15.32 -4.27
N ALA A 229 10.73 -15.86 -4.77
CA ALA A 229 11.73 -16.57 -3.96
C ALA A 229 12.43 -15.66 -2.93
N LYS A 230 12.44 -14.34 -3.16
CA LYS A 230 13.00 -13.33 -2.26
C LYS A 230 11.97 -12.72 -1.31
N MET A 231 10.68 -12.99 -1.52
CA MET A 231 9.61 -12.51 -0.66
C MET A 231 9.51 -13.36 0.61
N THR A 232 9.03 -12.78 1.71
CA THR A 232 8.72 -13.58 2.90
C THR A 232 7.46 -14.43 2.66
N ARG A 233 7.24 -15.47 3.46
CA ARG A 233 6.00 -16.27 3.39
C ARG A 233 4.75 -15.41 3.58
N ALA A 234 4.79 -14.47 4.52
CA ALA A 234 3.68 -13.55 4.79
C ALA A 234 3.43 -12.61 3.60
N ASP A 235 4.48 -12.11 2.95
CA ASP A 235 4.35 -11.26 1.76
C ASP A 235 3.75 -12.00 0.58
N ARG A 236 4.14 -13.27 0.36
CA ARG A 236 3.54 -14.11 -0.68
C ARG A 236 2.06 -14.36 -0.42
N ALA A 237 1.70 -14.71 0.82
CA ALA A 237 0.30 -14.91 1.19
C ALA A 237 -0.53 -13.64 1.03
N MET A 238 0.02 -12.48 1.42
CA MET A 238 -0.62 -11.18 1.22
C MET A 238 -0.80 -10.86 -0.26
N PHE A 239 0.20 -11.15 -1.10
CA PHE A 239 0.11 -10.98 -2.56
C PHE A 239 -0.98 -11.84 -3.17
N SER A 240 -0.99 -13.15 -2.89
CA SER A 240 -2.03 -14.05 -3.40
C SER A 240 -3.43 -13.65 -2.93
N ALA A 241 -3.59 -13.31 -1.65
CA ALA A 241 -4.86 -12.85 -1.11
C ALA A 241 -5.33 -11.53 -1.75
N THR A 242 -4.39 -10.64 -2.12
CA THR A 242 -4.72 -9.36 -2.76
C THR A 242 -5.01 -9.56 -4.25
N ALA A 243 -4.31 -10.45 -4.94
CA ALA A 243 -4.60 -10.79 -6.33
C ALA A 243 -6.01 -11.39 -6.49
N ALA A 244 -6.45 -12.19 -5.51
CA ALA A 244 -7.80 -12.77 -5.47
C ALA A 244 -8.93 -11.74 -5.24
N LEU A 245 -8.60 -10.47 -4.97
CA LEU A 245 -9.58 -9.37 -4.89
C LEU A 245 -9.98 -8.84 -6.29
N TYR A 246 -9.36 -9.33 -7.35
CA TYR A 246 -9.63 -8.90 -8.72
C TYR A 246 -10.27 -10.05 -9.53
N PRO A 247 -11.12 -9.74 -10.53
CA PRO A 247 -11.68 -10.76 -11.41
C PRO A 247 -10.56 -11.52 -12.14
N ASP A 248 -10.74 -12.83 -12.33
CA ASP A 248 -9.68 -13.71 -12.85
C ASP A 248 -9.14 -13.28 -14.22
N ASP A 249 -10.01 -12.83 -15.10
CA ASP A 249 -9.69 -12.33 -16.44
C ASP A 249 -9.04 -10.93 -16.43
N MET A 250 -9.29 -10.12 -15.40
CA MET A 250 -8.51 -8.90 -15.15
C MET A 250 -7.09 -9.24 -14.68
N VAL A 251 -6.97 -10.25 -13.80
CA VAL A 251 -5.66 -10.78 -13.36
C VAL A 251 -4.90 -11.41 -14.53
N GLU A 252 -5.58 -12.16 -15.40
CA GLU A 252 -4.99 -12.76 -16.60
C GLU A 252 -4.44 -11.68 -17.54
N HIS A 253 -5.24 -10.64 -17.82
CA HIS A 253 -4.77 -9.48 -18.59
C HIS A 253 -3.52 -8.86 -17.96
N ALA A 254 -3.53 -8.61 -16.65
CA ALA A 254 -2.40 -8.05 -15.93
C ALA A 254 -1.17 -8.96 -15.89
N ASN A 255 -1.35 -10.28 -15.92
CA ASN A 255 -0.25 -11.24 -16.00
C ASN A 255 0.39 -11.21 -17.40
N ASN A 256 -0.42 -11.07 -18.45
CA ASN A 256 0.03 -10.98 -19.84
C ASN A 256 0.82 -9.70 -20.18
N LEU A 257 0.82 -8.70 -19.29
CA LEU A 257 1.63 -7.47 -19.43
C LEU A 257 3.14 -7.68 -19.20
N GLY A 258 3.56 -8.87 -18.77
CA GLY A 258 4.95 -9.29 -18.54
C GLY A 258 5.38 -9.27 -17.07
N ASP A 259 6.62 -9.65 -16.80
CA ASP A 259 7.15 -9.83 -15.44
C ASP A 259 6.92 -8.63 -14.52
N MET A 260 6.59 -8.89 -13.25
CA MET A 260 6.47 -7.89 -12.20
C MET A 260 7.30 -8.27 -10.97
N LEU A 261 7.95 -7.28 -10.35
CA LEU A 261 8.59 -7.37 -9.04
C LEU A 261 7.63 -6.84 -7.96
N ALA A 262 7.53 -7.52 -6.83
CA ALA A 262 6.80 -7.03 -5.66
C ALA A 262 7.76 -6.86 -4.46
N LYS A 263 7.85 -5.65 -3.90
CA LYS A 263 8.82 -5.32 -2.84
C LYS A 263 8.13 -4.64 -1.65
N ARG A 264 8.36 -5.17 -0.45
CA ARG A 264 7.96 -4.47 0.78
C ARG A 264 8.83 -3.23 0.98
N SER A 265 8.22 -2.07 1.14
CA SER A 265 8.87 -0.78 1.35
C SER A 265 8.44 -0.18 2.69
N LYS A 266 9.38 0.44 3.40
CA LYS A 266 9.09 1.32 4.55
C LYS A 266 8.84 2.77 4.11
N ALA A 267 9.10 3.08 2.85
CA ALA A 267 8.83 4.37 2.23
C ALA A 267 7.43 4.36 1.58
N ARG A 268 7.22 5.25 0.60
CA ARG A 268 5.96 5.33 -0.15
C ARG A 268 5.78 4.09 -1.04
N ALA A 269 4.59 3.49 -0.97
CA ALA A 269 4.12 2.50 -1.94
C ALA A 269 3.97 3.17 -3.32
N HIS A 270 4.28 2.43 -4.38
CA HIS A 270 4.11 2.89 -5.75
C HIS A 270 4.18 1.72 -6.72
N TYR A 271 3.46 1.87 -7.82
CA TYR A 271 3.53 1.07 -9.02
C TYR A 271 4.36 1.79 -10.08
N THR A 272 5.12 1.02 -10.85
CA THR A 272 5.81 1.47 -12.06
C THR A 272 5.58 0.43 -13.14
N ALA A 273 5.05 0.86 -14.29
CA ALA A 273 4.89 0.02 -15.47
C ALA A 273 6.23 -0.57 -15.94
N GLY A 274 6.17 -1.55 -16.84
CA GLY A 274 7.35 -2.29 -17.32
C GLY A 274 8.53 -1.39 -17.68
N ALA A 275 9.57 -1.41 -16.84
CA ALA A 275 10.76 -0.58 -16.99
C ALA A 275 12.03 -1.44 -17.07
N ARG A 276 13.07 -0.90 -17.72
CA ARG A 276 14.38 -1.57 -17.79
C ARG A 276 14.93 -1.74 -16.39
N GLN A 277 15.09 -2.99 -15.98
CA GLN A 277 15.66 -3.35 -14.69
C GLN A 277 17.18 -3.28 -14.79
N LEU A 278 17.77 -2.46 -13.93
CA LEU A 278 19.19 -2.19 -13.90
C LEU A 278 19.83 -2.96 -12.76
N SER A 279 20.70 -3.92 -13.07
CA SER A 279 21.52 -4.60 -12.08
C SER A 279 22.93 -4.02 -12.07
N ARG A 280 23.46 -3.82 -10.86
CA ARG A 280 24.84 -3.43 -10.66
C ARG A 280 25.71 -4.69 -10.66
N ARG A 281 26.57 -4.82 -11.67
CA ARG A 281 27.64 -5.83 -11.67
C ARG A 281 28.94 -5.17 -11.24
N THR A 282 29.65 -5.84 -10.34
CA THR A 282 30.99 -5.40 -9.93
C THR A 282 32.00 -6.29 -10.62
N ARG A 283 32.83 -5.69 -11.46
CA ARG A 283 33.89 -6.37 -12.19
C ARG A 283 35.23 -6.18 -11.51
N THR A 284 36.01 -7.23 -11.51
CA THR A 284 37.34 -7.26 -10.92
C THR A 284 38.37 -6.96 -12.01
N GLU A 285 39.36 -6.12 -11.68
CA GLU A 285 40.52 -5.90 -12.54
C GLU A 285 41.40 -7.14 -12.60
N VAL A 286 41.76 -7.57 -13.81
CA VAL A 286 42.77 -8.61 -14.05
C VAL A 286 43.75 -8.09 -15.10
N PHE A 287 45.04 -8.26 -14.87
CA PHE A 287 46.07 -7.80 -15.81
C PHE A 287 46.23 -8.77 -16.98
N ASP A 288 46.62 -8.22 -18.13
CA ASP A 288 47.07 -9.00 -19.27
C ASP A 288 48.46 -9.56 -18.97
N LEU A 289 48.55 -10.84 -18.57
CA LEU A 289 49.81 -11.45 -18.18
C LEU A 289 50.69 -11.76 -19.37
N ARG A 290 50.12 -12.03 -20.54
CA ARG A 290 50.90 -12.32 -21.74
C ARG A 290 51.67 -11.09 -22.20
N ASP A 291 51.00 -9.93 -22.29
CA ASP A 291 51.65 -8.65 -22.56
C ASP A 291 52.64 -8.29 -21.43
N ALA A 292 52.26 -8.48 -20.17
CA ALA A 292 53.14 -8.13 -19.06
C ALA A 292 54.44 -8.95 -19.03
N MET A 293 54.37 -10.24 -19.38
CA MET A 293 55.55 -11.10 -19.49
C MET A 293 56.43 -10.76 -20.70
N GLU A 294 55.84 -10.30 -21.80
CA GLU A 294 56.58 -9.85 -22.99
C GLU A 294 57.32 -8.53 -22.73
N TYR A 295 56.66 -7.56 -22.09
CA TYR A 295 57.19 -6.20 -21.93
C TYR A 295 57.78 -5.90 -20.55
N GLY A 296 57.73 -6.85 -19.62
CA GLY A 296 58.27 -6.69 -18.27
C GLY A 296 57.52 -5.67 -17.40
N ARG A 297 56.24 -5.38 -17.69
CA ARG A 297 55.39 -4.48 -16.88
C ARG A 297 53.91 -4.64 -17.21
N PHE A 298 53.01 -4.39 -16.27
CA PHE A 298 51.57 -4.36 -16.52
C PHE A 298 51.15 -3.12 -17.31
N ARG A 299 50.85 -3.26 -18.61
CA ARG A 299 50.38 -2.15 -19.47
C ARG A 299 48.87 -2.17 -19.67
N PHE A 300 48.30 -3.37 -19.85
CA PHE A 300 46.89 -3.56 -20.12
C PHE A 300 46.20 -4.32 -19.00
N ASN A 301 44.91 -4.02 -18.85
CA ASN A 301 44.08 -4.66 -17.85
C ASN A 301 42.65 -4.83 -18.38
N HIS A 302 42.01 -5.89 -17.91
CA HIS A 302 40.65 -6.26 -18.22
C HIS A 302 39.80 -6.11 -16.95
N PHE A 303 38.52 -5.78 -17.12
CA PHE A 303 37.54 -5.82 -16.04
C PHE A 303 36.57 -6.94 -16.35
N ILE A 304 36.58 -7.98 -15.52
CA ILE A 304 35.90 -9.24 -15.78
C ILE A 304 34.90 -9.57 -14.67
N ASP A 305 33.88 -10.36 -14.98
CA ASP A 305 32.83 -10.74 -14.02
C ASP A 305 33.35 -11.79 -13.02
N SER A 306 34.04 -12.82 -13.51
CA SER A 306 34.53 -13.95 -12.71
C SER A 306 35.81 -14.53 -13.32
N PRO A 307 36.99 -14.41 -12.66
CA PRO A 307 38.22 -15.04 -13.13
C PRO A 307 38.10 -16.56 -13.26
N ALA A 308 37.41 -17.22 -12.32
CA ALA A 308 37.23 -18.67 -12.33
C ALA A 308 36.36 -19.16 -13.50
N ASP A 309 35.32 -18.41 -13.87
CA ASP A 309 34.50 -18.74 -15.05
C ASP A 309 35.28 -18.47 -16.34
N MET A 310 36.01 -17.36 -16.38
CA MET A 310 36.86 -16.98 -17.51
C MET A 310 37.92 -18.04 -17.82
N ALA A 311 38.59 -18.57 -16.79
CA ALA A 311 39.61 -19.62 -16.95
C ALA A 311 39.03 -20.91 -17.57
N ARG A 312 37.78 -21.24 -17.23
CA ARG A 312 37.06 -22.41 -17.76
C ARG A 312 36.44 -22.18 -19.14
N GLY A 313 36.68 -21.02 -19.77
CA GLY A 313 36.06 -20.65 -21.04
C GLY A 313 34.57 -20.28 -20.92
N ALA A 314 34.08 -20.11 -19.70
CA ALA A 314 32.74 -19.60 -19.39
C ALA A 314 32.77 -18.08 -19.14
N GLY A 315 31.65 -17.52 -18.69
CA GLY A 315 31.52 -16.08 -18.39
C GLY A 315 31.01 -15.25 -19.56
N SER A 316 31.10 -13.92 -19.41
CA SER A 316 30.61 -12.97 -20.42
C SER A 316 31.42 -13.06 -21.73
N ILE A 317 30.89 -12.55 -22.83
CA ILE A 317 31.62 -12.47 -24.11
C ILE A 317 32.98 -11.78 -23.91
N ARG A 318 33.01 -10.71 -23.10
CA ARG A 318 34.23 -9.96 -22.79
C ARG A 318 35.24 -10.77 -21.99
N ASP A 319 34.78 -11.57 -21.04
CA ASP A 319 35.64 -12.45 -20.25
C ASP A 319 36.32 -13.46 -21.20
N ARG A 320 35.54 -14.12 -22.07
CA ARG A 320 36.07 -15.09 -23.03
C ARG A 320 37.11 -14.51 -23.98
N TYR A 321 36.93 -13.28 -24.47
CA TYR A 321 37.94 -12.60 -25.29
C TYR A 321 39.22 -12.24 -24.52
N SER A 322 39.13 -12.05 -23.21
CA SER A 322 40.28 -11.67 -22.37
C SER A 322 41.04 -12.88 -21.81
N ALA A 323 40.44 -14.06 -21.83
CA ALA A 323 40.97 -15.27 -21.21
C ALA A 323 42.36 -15.67 -21.73
N GLU A 324 42.59 -15.59 -23.05
CA GLU A 324 43.85 -16.01 -23.69
C GLU A 324 45.05 -15.12 -23.31
N ASN A 325 44.78 -13.92 -22.78
CA ASN A 325 45.80 -12.95 -22.41
C ASN A 325 45.96 -12.80 -20.90
N ALA A 326 44.89 -13.02 -20.14
CA ALA A 326 44.86 -12.83 -18.68
C ALA A 326 45.48 -13.97 -17.89
N PHE A 327 45.59 -15.17 -18.47
CA PHE A 327 46.09 -16.37 -17.81
C PHE A 327 47.40 -16.88 -18.42
N VAL A 328 48.26 -17.42 -17.57
CA VAL A 328 49.40 -18.25 -18.00
C VAL A 328 49.44 -19.57 -17.22
N PRO A 329 49.96 -20.67 -17.79
CA PRO A 329 50.09 -21.93 -17.09
C PRO A 329 50.92 -21.78 -15.81
N ARG A 330 50.53 -22.48 -14.74
CA ARG A 330 51.28 -22.47 -13.49
C ARG A 330 52.55 -23.32 -13.64
N THR A 331 53.67 -22.68 -13.94
CA THR A 331 55.01 -23.29 -13.95
C THR A 331 55.93 -22.53 -12.99
N PRO A 332 57.00 -23.14 -12.47
CA PRO A 332 57.93 -22.45 -11.57
C PRO A 332 58.54 -21.17 -12.17
N ASP A 333 58.83 -21.16 -13.48
CA ASP A 333 59.36 -19.98 -14.17
C ASP A 333 58.30 -18.87 -14.31
N ASN A 334 57.06 -19.21 -14.63
CA ASN A 334 55.97 -18.25 -14.68
C ASN A 334 55.67 -17.69 -13.29
N GLU A 335 55.67 -18.53 -12.24
CA GLU A 335 55.50 -18.09 -10.85
C GLU A 335 56.55 -17.06 -10.44
N ARG A 336 57.82 -17.32 -10.75
CA ARG A 336 58.91 -16.39 -10.47
C ARG A 336 58.74 -15.06 -11.23
N LYS A 337 58.54 -15.12 -12.55
CA LYS A 337 58.39 -13.93 -13.41
C LYS A 337 57.18 -13.08 -13.02
N VAL A 338 56.03 -13.70 -12.80
CA VAL A 338 54.81 -12.99 -12.37
C VAL A 338 54.99 -12.44 -10.95
N GLY A 339 55.69 -13.15 -10.06
CA GLY A 339 56.08 -12.65 -8.74
C GLY A 339 56.90 -11.37 -8.80
N GLU A 340 57.92 -11.32 -9.66
CA GLU A 340 58.76 -10.14 -9.89
C GLU A 340 57.92 -8.95 -10.43
N LEU A 341 57.05 -9.20 -11.41
CA LEU A 341 56.14 -8.19 -11.97
C LEU A 341 55.19 -7.61 -10.93
N VAL A 342 54.61 -8.46 -10.08
CA VAL A 342 53.70 -8.03 -9.00
C VAL A 342 54.46 -7.25 -7.92
N ALA A 343 55.66 -7.69 -7.54
CA ALA A 343 56.50 -6.96 -6.59
C ALA A 343 56.85 -5.57 -7.13
N GLN A 344 57.28 -5.47 -8.39
CA GLN A 344 57.59 -4.20 -9.04
C GLN A 344 56.36 -3.29 -9.15
N TYR A 345 55.19 -3.84 -9.50
CA TYR A 345 53.95 -3.05 -9.60
C TYR A 345 53.50 -2.53 -8.24
N ASN A 346 53.63 -3.35 -7.19
CA ASN A 346 53.22 -3.00 -5.84
C ASN A 346 54.21 -2.05 -5.14
N ASP A 347 55.45 -1.98 -5.63
CA ASP A 347 56.44 -1.04 -5.11
C ASP A 347 55.89 0.40 -5.17
N SER A 348 55.94 1.10 -4.03
CA SER A 348 55.38 2.43 -3.79
C SER A 348 53.84 2.59 -3.91
N ARG A 349 53.06 1.53 -4.13
CA ARG A 349 51.58 1.63 -4.24
C ARG A 349 50.87 1.31 -2.94
N ARG A 350 49.78 2.03 -2.66
CA ARG A 350 48.91 1.77 -1.49
C ARG A 350 47.90 0.64 -1.71
N GLN A 351 47.58 0.33 -2.96
CA GLN A 351 46.66 -0.75 -3.31
C GLN A 351 47.41 -1.77 -4.16
N HIS A 352 47.38 -3.02 -3.72
CA HIS A 352 48.25 -4.05 -4.25
C HIS A 352 47.51 -4.93 -5.25
N ALA A 353 48.25 -5.37 -6.27
CA ALA A 353 47.87 -6.51 -7.10
C ALA A 353 48.26 -7.82 -6.39
N THR A 354 47.46 -8.87 -6.60
CA THR A 354 47.68 -10.19 -6.00
C THR A 354 47.69 -11.27 -7.06
N ILE A 355 48.59 -12.24 -6.91
CA ILE A 355 48.59 -13.47 -7.72
C ILE A 355 47.48 -14.36 -7.18
N GLU A 356 46.62 -14.83 -8.07
CA GLU A 356 45.57 -15.80 -7.78
C GLU A 356 45.63 -16.94 -8.81
N TYR A 357 45.00 -18.06 -8.48
CA TYR A 357 45.04 -19.29 -9.27
C TYR A 357 43.62 -19.71 -9.67
N ALA A 358 43.49 -20.31 -10.84
CA ALA A 358 42.24 -20.87 -11.34
C ALA A 358 42.51 -22.16 -12.12
N THR A 359 41.44 -22.94 -12.37
CA THR A 359 41.52 -24.13 -13.20
C THR A 359 41.04 -23.80 -14.61
N ALA A 360 41.90 -24.02 -15.60
CA ALA A 360 41.54 -23.91 -17.01
C ALA A 360 41.11 -25.28 -17.56
N ILE A 361 40.12 -25.26 -18.45
CA ILE A 361 39.65 -26.46 -19.15
C ILE A 361 40.07 -26.31 -20.62
N PRO A 362 40.92 -27.20 -21.15
CA PRO A 362 41.30 -27.18 -22.55
C PRO A 362 40.09 -27.27 -23.49
N LYS A 363 40.11 -26.52 -24.62
CA LYS A 363 39.03 -26.52 -25.60
C LYS A 363 38.90 -27.86 -26.35
N ASP A 364 39.95 -28.65 -26.38
CA ASP A 364 40.06 -29.95 -27.04
C ASP A 364 39.68 -31.13 -26.12
N GLY A 365 39.20 -30.86 -24.91
CA GLY A 365 38.77 -31.90 -23.96
C GLY A 365 39.91 -32.59 -23.21
N GLY A 366 41.11 -31.99 -23.20
CA GLY A 366 42.22 -32.44 -22.35
C GLY A 366 41.94 -32.25 -20.85
N GLU A 367 42.85 -32.79 -20.03
CA GLU A 367 42.75 -32.70 -18.56
C GLU A 367 42.80 -31.24 -18.09
N PRO A 368 41.95 -30.84 -17.12
CA PRO A 368 42.02 -29.52 -16.51
C PRO A 368 43.40 -29.24 -15.90
N TYR A 369 43.91 -28.02 -16.06
CA TYR A 369 45.22 -27.62 -15.55
C TYR A 369 45.15 -26.30 -14.80
N GLU A 370 46.09 -26.08 -13.88
CA GLU A 370 46.17 -24.83 -13.12
C GLU A 370 46.78 -23.70 -13.96
N VAL A 371 46.10 -22.57 -13.94
CA VAL A 371 46.58 -21.31 -14.48
C VAL A 371 46.68 -20.27 -13.38
N MET A 372 47.57 -19.30 -13.59
CA MET A 372 47.68 -18.13 -12.73
C MET A 372 47.21 -16.86 -13.45
N TYR A 373 46.69 -15.94 -12.66
CA TYR A 373 46.35 -14.58 -13.09
C TYR A 373 46.76 -13.58 -12.02
N VAL A 374 46.88 -12.32 -12.40
CA VAL A 374 47.11 -11.22 -11.46
C VAL A 374 45.87 -10.37 -11.36
N LYS A 375 45.29 -10.36 -10.17
CA LYS A 375 44.15 -9.53 -9.81
C LYS A 375 44.62 -8.15 -9.41
N GLY A 376 44.11 -7.13 -10.07
CA GLY A 376 44.37 -5.74 -9.73
C GLY A 376 43.48 -5.24 -8.59
N PRO A 377 43.86 -4.11 -7.97
CA PRO A 377 43.11 -3.54 -6.85
C PRO A 377 41.80 -2.87 -7.27
N ARG A 378 41.63 -2.52 -8.56
CA ARG A 378 40.47 -1.77 -9.00
C ARG A 378 39.26 -2.66 -9.18
N LYS A 379 38.10 -2.11 -8.86
CA LYS A 379 36.80 -2.67 -9.21
C LYS A 379 36.08 -1.69 -10.12
N ARG A 380 35.39 -2.19 -11.13
CA ARG A 380 34.52 -1.38 -11.99
C ARG A 380 33.09 -1.81 -11.79
N VAL A 381 32.26 -0.90 -11.30
CA VAL A 381 30.82 -1.11 -11.24
C VAL A 381 30.23 -0.74 -12.58
N THR A 382 29.63 -1.70 -13.27
CA THR A 382 28.84 -1.46 -14.47
C THR A 382 27.37 -1.71 -14.15
N THR A 383 26.51 -0.94 -14.78
CA THR A 383 25.06 -1.16 -14.69
C THR A 383 24.61 -1.80 -15.98
N GLU A 384 23.95 -2.94 -15.87
CA GLU A 384 23.46 -3.70 -17.01
C GLU A 384 21.95 -3.85 -16.92
N VAL A 385 21.30 -3.82 -18.09
CA VAL A 385 19.87 -4.12 -18.18
C VAL A 385 19.71 -5.62 -18.06
N THR A 386 19.08 -6.10 -16.98
CA THR A 386 18.84 -7.53 -16.74
C THR A 386 17.51 -8.02 -17.27
N GLY A 387 16.61 -7.10 -17.64
CA GLY A 387 15.30 -7.42 -18.18
C GLY A 387 14.40 -6.19 -18.19
N ILE A 388 13.15 -6.39 -18.58
CA ILE A 388 12.07 -5.41 -18.43
C ILE A 388 11.09 -6.01 -17.44
N SER A 389 10.77 -5.28 -16.37
CA SER A 389 9.79 -5.73 -15.40
C SER A 389 9.07 -4.53 -14.79
N ALA A 390 7.78 -4.68 -14.55
CA ALA A 390 7.04 -3.74 -13.71
C ALA A 390 7.50 -3.85 -12.26
N GLU A 391 7.31 -2.80 -11.48
CA GLU A 391 7.65 -2.79 -10.06
C GLU A 391 6.45 -2.33 -9.23
N LEU A 392 6.13 -3.12 -8.22
CA LEU A 392 5.12 -2.83 -7.22
C LEU A 392 5.82 -2.76 -5.86
N THR A 393 5.65 -1.64 -5.15
CA THR A 393 6.13 -1.50 -3.78
C THR A 393 4.98 -1.28 -2.81
N PHE A 394 4.99 -1.96 -1.66
CA PHE A 394 3.87 -1.97 -0.72
C PHE A 394 4.33 -1.93 0.74
N SER A 395 3.49 -1.45 1.65
CA SER A 395 3.76 -1.47 3.11
C SER A 395 2.83 -2.39 3.89
N ASP A 396 1.61 -2.60 3.41
CA ASP A 396 0.54 -3.39 4.02
C ASP A 396 -0.43 -3.89 2.93
N ALA A 397 -1.51 -4.57 3.33
CA ALA A 397 -2.47 -5.13 2.37
C ALA A 397 -3.27 -4.05 1.63
N SER A 398 -3.59 -2.93 2.27
CA SER A 398 -4.29 -1.79 1.66
C SER A 398 -3.45 -1.18 0.53
N SER A 399 -2.20 -0.83 0.83
CA SER A 399 -1.27 -0.30 -0.18
C SER A 399 -0.95 -1.32 -1.28
N MET A 400 -0.83 -2.62 -0.95
CA MET A 400 -0.68 -3.64 -1.99
C MET A 400 -1.91 -3.72 -2.90
N THR A 401 -3.11 -3.60 -2.32
CA THR A 401 -4.38 -3.54 -3.08
C THR A 401 -4.35 -2.35 -4.01
N HIS A 402 -4.00 -1.17 -3.50
CA HIS A 402 -3.86 0.06 -4.27
C HIS A 402 -2.93 -0.11 -5.48
N GLU A 403 -1.70 -0.57 -5.25
CA GLU A 403 -0.71 -0.69 -6.33
C GLU A 403 -1.03 -1.81 -7.32
N LEU A 404 -1.68 -2.90 -6.86
CA LEU A 404 -2.22 -3.91 -7.79
C LEU A 404 -3.36 -3.33 -8.62
N GLY A 405 -4.15 -2.40 -8.09
CA GLY A 405 -5.16 -1.66 -8.85
C GLY A 405 -4.54 -0.91 -10.03
N HIS A 406 -3.40 -0.23 -9.80
CA HIS A 406 -2.66 0.38 -10.91
C HIS A 406 -2.12 -0.64 -11.92
N ARG A 407 -1.70 -1.83 -11.46
CA ARG A 407 -1.30 -2.91 -12.36
C ARG A 407 -2.47 -3.41 -13.20
N MET A 408 -3.68 -3.52 -12.65
CA MET A 408 -4.87 -3.91 -13.41
C MET A 408 -5.30 -2.83 -14.42
N GLU A 409 -5.06 -1.56 -14.11
CA GLU A 409 -5.32 -0.42 -15.00
C GLU A 409 -4.23 -0.26 -16.09
N ASP A 410 -3.01 -0.77 -15.88
CA ASP A 410 -1.90 -0.68 -16.84
C ASP A 410 -2.30 -1.27 -18.21
N ARG A 411 -2.32 -0.41 -19.23
CA ARG A 411 -2.73 -0.76 -20.60
C ARG A 411 -4.08 -1.49 -20.67
N ASN A 412 -5.00 -1.18 -19.76
CA ASN A 412 -6.36 -1.67 -19.77
C ASN A 412 -7.32 -0.56 -20.25
N PRO A 413 -7.74 -0.57 -21.53
CA PRO A 413 -8.55 0.51 -22.08
C PRO A 413 -9.94 0.58 -21.43
N GLU A 414 -10.47 -0.52 -20.93
CA GLU A 414 -11.81 -0.57 -20.33
C GLU A 414 -11.84 0.18 -19.00
N ILE A 415 -10.88 -0.12 -18.12
CA ILE A 415 -10.72 0.63 -16.85
C ILE A 415 -10.36 2.10 -17.14
N SER A 416 -9.33 2.34 -17.95
CA SER A 416 -8.80 3.69 -18.20
C SER A 416 -9.83 4.62 -18.86
N THR A 417 -10.68 4.08 -19.75
CA THR A 417 -11.73 4.87 -20.41
C THR A 417 -12.78 5.32 -19.42
N ALA A 418 -13.34 4.39 -18.63
CA ALA A 418 -14.35 4.70 -17.63
C ALA A 418 -13.81 5.61 -16.52
N THR A 419 -12.63 5.32 -15.94
CA THR A 419 -12.07 6.15 -14.86
C THR A 419 -11.75 7.57 -15.32
N LYS A 420 -11.17 7.74 -16.51
CA LYS A 420 -10.88 9.08 -17.04
C LYS A 420 -12.13 9.83 -17.46
N ALA A 421 -13.10 9.16 -18.10
CA ALA A 421 -14.37 9.79 -18.45
C ALA A 421 -15.09 10.25 -17.18
N PHE A 422 -15.12 9.42 -16.14
CA PHE A 422 -15.66 9.75 -14.82
C PHE A 422 -14.96 10.96 -14.21
N LEU A 423 -13.62 10.94 -14.16
CA LEU A 423 -12.82 12.03 -13.61
C LEU A 423 -13.09 13.34 -14.36
N ARG A 424 -13.05 13.32 -15.71
CA ARG A 424 -13.34 14.51 -16.53
C ARG A 424 -14.73 15.06 -16.26
N ARG A 425 -15.75 14.20 -16.19
CA ARG A 425 -17.14 14.60 -15.90
C ARG A 425 -17.27 15.25 -14.52
N ARG A 426 -16.70 14.62 -13.48
CA ARG A 426 -16.74 15.10 -12.08
C ARG A 426 -15.96 16.40 -11.86
N THR A 427 -14.89 16.59 -12.61
CA THR A 427 -13.97 17.74 -12.44
C THR A 427 -14.19 18.86 -13.45
N ALA A 428 -15.16 18.72 -14.34
CA ALA A 428 -15.48 19.71 -15.35
C ALA A 428 -15.79 21.08 -14.71
N GLY A 429 -15.07 22.12 -15.14
CA GLY A 429 -15.24 23.48 -14.64
C GLY A 429 -14.61 23.75 -13.25
N LEU A 430 -13.98 22.77 -12.63
CA LEU A 430 -13.30 22.93 -11.33
C LEU A 430 -11.81 23.27 -11.53
N ALA A 431 -11.27 24.09 -10.61
CA ALA A 431 -9.88 24.50 -10.65
C ALA A 431 -8.96 23.43 -10.02
N PRO A 432 -7.80 23.10 -10.65
CA PRO A 432 -6.81 22.25 -10.03
C PRO A 432 -6.19 22.88 -8.78
N GLU A 433 -6.04 22.09 -7.74
CA GLU A 433 -5.39 22.45 -6.48
C GLU A 433 -4.09 21.68 -6.28
N ARG A 434 -3.16 22.26 -5.51
CA ARG A 434 -1.90 21.60 -5.20
C ARG A 434 -2.07 20.61 -4.04
N TYR A 435 -1.87 19.31 -4.32
CA TYR A 435 -1.85 18.25 -3.31
C TYR A 435 -0.48 18.10 -2.66
N ALA A 436 0.57 18.03 -3.47
CA ALA A 436 1.98 17.96 -3.06
C ALA A 436 2.87 18.81 -4.00
N ARG A 437 4.19 18.86 -3.77
CA ARG A 437 5.10 19.78 -4.47
C ARG A 437 4.95 19.79 -6.00
N SER A 438 4.70 18.63 -6.59
CA SER A 438 4.52 18.41 -8.04
C SER A 438 3.24 17.64 -8.35
N GLU A 439 2.30 17.54 -7.41
CA GLU A 439 1.07 16.77 -7.58
C GLU A 439 -0.11 17.73 -7.51
N MET A 440 -0.88 17.79 -8.59
CA MET A 440 -2.12 18.54 -8.69
C MET A 440 -3.30 17.58 -8.58
N THR A 441 -4.36 18.02 -7.91
CA THR A 441 -5.62 17.28 -7.75
C THR A 441 -6.76 18.25 -7.97
N VAL A 442 -7.85 17.82 -8.58
CA VAL A 442 -9.08 18.62 -8.60
C VAL A 442 -9.97 18.13 -7.47
N ALA A 443 -10.08 18.94 -6.41
CA ALA A 443 -10.91 18.62 -5.26
C ALA A 443 -12.39 18.84 -5.63
N ASP A 444 -13.05 17.77 -6.05
CA ASP A 444 -14.50 17.71 -6.14
C ASP A 444 -15.08 17.13 -4.82
N GLY A 445 -16.37 16.82 -4.77
CA GLY A 445 -17.05 16.04 -3.73
C GLY A 445 -16.52 14.61 -3.53
N PHE A 446 -15.31 14.28 -3.99
CA PHE A 446 -14.65 13.00 -3.73
C PHE A 446 -14.49 12.72 -2.22
N ALA A 447 -14.46 11.44 -1.87
CA ALA A 447 -14.22 11.01 -0.48
C ALA A 447 -12.84 11.46 0.04
N ASP A 448 -11.82 11.45 -0.83
CA ASP A 448 -10.53 12.09 -0.60
C ASP A 448 -10.08 12.88 -1.83
N ARG A 449 -9.50 14.06 -1.61
CA ARG A 449 -8.96 14.91 -2.69
C ARG A 449 -7.92 14.20 -3.57
N TYR A 450 -7.23 13.18 -3.04
CA TYR A 450 -6.26 12.38 -3.77
C TYR A 450 -6.90 11.64 -4.96
N MET A 451 -8.18 11.26 -4.86
CA MET A 451 -8.91 10.60 -5.94
C MET A 451 -9.09 11.49 -7.18
N GLY A 452 -9.05 12.82 -7.01
CA GLY A 452 -9.11 13.80 -8.09
C GLY A 452 -7.78 14.01 -8.83
N LYS A 453 -6.79 13.14 -8.63
CA LYS A 453 -5.50 13.20 -9.32
C LYS A 453 -5.61 12.57 -10.71
N ASP A 454 -5.24 13.35 -11.72
CA ASP A 454 -5.07 12.87 -13.10
C ASP A 454 -3.58 12.75 -13.45
N TYR A 455 -3.20 11.64 -14.03
CA TYR A 455 -1.86 11.43 -14.60
C TYR A 455 -1.92 11.65 -16.11
N ALA A 456 -1.91 12.91 -16.52
CA ALA A 456 -2.00 13.32 -17.91
C ALA A 456 -1.01 12.57 -18.80
N GLY A 457 -1.52 12.01 -19.91
CA GLY A 457 -0.72 11.24 -20.86
C GLY A 457 -0.37 9.80 -20.42
N THR A 458 -0.90 9.33 -19.29
CA THR A 458 -0.78 7.93 -18.84
C THR A 458 -2.15 7.26 -18.81
N HIS A 459 -2.22 5.93 -18.64
CA HIS A 459 -3.49 5.21 -18.46
C HIS A 459 -4.06 5.29 -17.04
N HIS A 460 -3.28 5.81 -16.08
CA HIS A 460 -3.57 5.66 -14.66
C HIS A 460 -4.43 6.79 -14.10
N THR A 461 -5.28 6.42 -13.14
CA THR A 461 -6.01 7.33 -12.26
C THR A 461 -5.90 6.83 -10.81
N GLU A 462 -6.30 7.65 -9.84
CA GLU A 462 -6.43 7.20 -8.44
C GLU A 462 -7.83 6.62 -8.15
N LEU A 463 -8.72 6.61 -9.13
CA LEU A 463 -10.11 6.19 -8.93
C LEU A 463 -10.20 4.69 -8.71
N PHE A 464 -9.64 3.88 -9.60
CA PHE A 464 -9.75 2.43 -9.45
C PHE A 464 -8.97 1.92 -8.23
N SER A 465 -7.73 2.38 -8.03
CA SER A 465 -6.87 1.97 -6.91
C SER A 465 -7.44 2.36 -5.54
N CYS A 466 -7.87 3.61 -5.33
CA CYS A 466 -8.50 4.02 -4.07
C CYS A 466 -9.88 3.39 -3.86
N GLY A 467 -10.61 3.15 -4.96
CA GLY A 467 -11.87 2.42 -4.95
C GLY A 467 -11.72 1.00 -4.41
N MET A 468 -10.70 0.28 -4.89
CA MET A 468 -10.37 -1.06 -4.41
C MET A 468 -9.99 -1.06 -2.93
N GLU A 469 -9.25 -0.04 -2.45
CA GLU A 469 -8.98 0.10 -1.02
C GLU A 469 -10.25 0.30 -0.19
N ALA A 470 -11.23 1.04 -0.73
CA ALA A 470 -12.49 1.25 -0.05
C ALA A 470 -13.33 -0.03 0.06
N VAL A 471 -13.47 -0.77 -1.04
CA VAL A 471 -14.24 -2.03 -1.09
C VAL A 471 -13.57 -3.13 -0.26
N ALA A 472 -12.24 -3.28 -0.37
CA ALA A 472 -11.53 -4.39 0.26
C ALA A 472 -11.09 -4.13 1.72
N HIS A 473 -10.90 -2.87 2.12
CA HIS A 473 -10.35 -2.53 3.44
C HIS A 473 -11.17 -1.48 4.20
N GLY A 474 -12.31 -1.04 3.67
CA GLY A 474 -13.14 -0.01 4.30
C GLY A 474 -12.45 1.36 4.36
N ARG A 475 -11.39 1.59 3.57
CA ARG A 475 -10.73 2.90 3.48
C ARG A 475 -11.72 3.95 2.97
N PHE A 476 -11.47 5.21 3.29
CA PHE A 476 -12.33 6.33 2.87
C PHE A 476 -13.79 6.16 3.31
N GLY A 477 -14.02 5.50 4.45
CA GLY A 477 -15.36 5.17 4.95
C GLY A 477 -16.14 4.24 4.02
N GLY A 478 -15.44 3.39 3.27
CA GLY A 478 -16.02 2.49 2.27
C GLY A 478 -16.70 3.21 1.10
N LEU A 479 -16.38 4.50 0.87
CA LEU A 479 -17.10 5.39 -0.05
C LEU A 479 -18.59 5.60 0.28
N VAL A 480 -19.06 5.09 1.41
CA VAL A 480 -20.42 5.34 1.95
C VAL A 480 -20.41 6.36 3.09
N GLY A 481 -19.25 6.93 3.41
CA GLY A 481 -19.10 7.94 4.47
C GLY A 481 -19.17 7.38 5.89
N ARG A 482 -18.92 6.06 6.05
CA ARG A 482 -19.00 5.40 7.35
C ARG A 482 -17.80 5.79 8.22
N PRO A 483 -18.00 6.40 9.39
CA PRO A 483 -16.91 6.78 10.27
C PRO A 483 -16.35 5.57 11.04
N GLN A 484 -15.12 5.71 11.54
CA GLN A 484 -14.55 4.71 12.44
C GLN A 484 -15.18 4.81 13.82
N VAL A 485 -15.55 3.65 14.37
CA VAL A 485 -16.04 3.52 15.74
C VAL A 485 -14.89 3.77 16.72
N PHE A 486 -15.16 4.63 17.70
CA PHE A 486 -14.29 4.92 18.84
C PHE A 486 -15.16 5.14 20.09
N LEU A 487 -15.53 4.03 20.72
CA LEU A 487 -16.38 3.96 21.91
C LEU A 487 -15.93 4.82 23.09
N PRO A 488 -14.62 5.08 23.32
CA PRO A 488 -14.22 5.94 24.43
C PRO A 488 -14.57 7.43 24.26
N ALA A 489 -15.08 7.84 23.10
CA ALA A 489 -15.51 9.22 22.85
C ALA A 489 -17.05 9.35 22.80
N PRO A 490 -17.56 10.56 23.07
CA PRO A 490 -18.99 10.84 22.96
C PRO A 490 -19.55 10.46 21.58
N GLY A 491 -20.66 9.72 21.58
CA GLY A 491 -21.32 9.24 20.36
C GLY A 491 -20.55 8.16 19.60
N GLY A 492 -19.51 7.57 20.20
CA GLY A 492 -18.74 6.48 19.58
C GLY A 492 -17.85 6.93 18.42
N LEU A 493 -17.52 8.23 18.34
CA LEU A 493 -16.75 8.80 17.24
C LEU A 493 -15.49 9.52 17.73
N SER A 494 -14.38 9.28 17.05
CA SER A 494 -13.14 9.99 17.34
C SER A 494 -13.32 11.51 17.18
N ILE A 495 -12.49 12.31 17.84
CA ILE A 495 -12.52 13.77 17.66
C ILE A 495 -12.23 14.13 16.20
N ALA A 496 -11.37 13.36 15.52
CA ALA A 496 -11.05 13.58 14.12
C ALA A 496 -12.26 13.34 13.23
N ASP A 497 -12.97 12.22 13.41
CA ASP A 497 -14.16 11.89 12.60
C ASP A 497 -15.34 12.81 12.88
N ARG A 498 -15.47 13.34 14.10
CA ARG A 498 -16.47 14.39 14.39
C ARG A 498 -16.14 15.72 13.73
N ALA A 499 -14.86 16.05 13.61
CA ALA A 499 -14.42 17.29 12.96
C ALA A 499 -14.43 17.19 11.43
N GLN A 500 -14.14 15.99 10.90
CA GLN A 500 -14.04 15.70 9.47
C GLN A 500 -14.59 14.30 9.23
N ARG A 501 -15.92 14.17 9.17
CA ARG A 501 -16.56 12.90 8.86
C ARG A 501 -16.15 12.45 7.45
N PRO A 502 -15.86 11.16 7.23
CA PRO A 502 -15.64 10.65 5.88
C PRO A 502 -16.80 11.04 4.98
N LYS A 503 -16.50 11.62 3.82
CA LYS A 503 -17.53 12.02 2.87
C LYS A 503 -18.00 10.76 2.11
N PRO A 504 -19.32 10.56 1.95
CA PRO A 504 -19.82 9.54 1.03
C PRO A 504 -19.49 9.93 -0.41
N ASP A 505 -19.14 8.95 -1.22
CA ASP A 505 -18.95 9.05 -2.67
C ASP A 505 -19.51 7.78 -3.32
N THR A 506 -20.83 7.63 -3.20
CA THR A 506 -21.56 6.43 -3.62
C THR A 506 -21.53 6.22 -5.13
N GLU A 507 -21.23 7.27 -5.89
CA GLU A 507 -21.04 7.21 -7.34
C GLU A 507 -19.68 6.63 -7.71
N HIS A 508 -18.61 7.00 -6.99
CA HIS A 508 -17.31 6.36 -7.13
C HIS A 508 -17.38 4.89 -6.70
N LEU A 509 -18.14 4.57 -5.65
CA LEU A 509 -18.40 3.17 -5.28
C LEU A 509 -19.08 2.39 -6.43
N ALA A 510 -20.09 2.99 -7.06
CA ALA A 510 -20.75 2.40 -8.21
C ALA A 510 -19.77 2.19 -9.38
N LEU A 511 -18.93 3.18 -9.69
CA LEU A 511 -17.88 3.03 -10.72
C LEU A 511 -17.02 1.79 -10.49
N VAL A 512 -16.54 1.60 -9.26
CA VAL A 512 -15.60 0.52 -8.92
C VAL A 512 -16.29 -0.84 -8.99
N LEU A 513 -17.49 -0.96 -8.43
CA LEU A 513 -18.26 -2.20 -8.49
C LEU A 513 -18.65 -2.56 -9.94
N GLY A 514 -19.02 -1.57 -10.75
CA GLY A 514 -19.31 -1.77 -12.18
C GLY A 514 -18.07 -2.20 -12.97
N LEU A 515 -16.90 -1.61 -12.69
CA LEU A 515 -15.63 -2.03 -13.31
C LEU A 515 -15.23 -3.45 -12.93
N LEU A 516 -15.39 -3.84 -11.66
CA LEU A 516 -15.16 -5.22 -11.22
C LEU A 516 -16.13 -6.20 -11.90
N ALA A 517 -17.38 -5.78 -12.15
CA ALA A 517 -18.37 -6.59 -12.84
C ALA A 517 -18.13 -6.73 -14.36
N ALA A 518 -17.42 -5.81 -15.02
CA ALA A 518 -17.36 -5.78 -16.49
C ALA A 518 -15.97 -5.67 -17.14
N ALA A 519 -15.00 -4.97 -16.57
CA ALA A 519 -13.74 -4.71 -17.26
C ALA A 519 -12.93 -6.01 -17.46
N ASN A 520 -12.54 -6.34 -18.69
CA ASN A 520 -11.98 -7.58 -19.23
C ASN A 520 -12.95 -8.76 -19.38
N LYS A 521 -14.24 -8.58 -19.06
CA LYS A 521 -15.24 -9.66 -19.12
C LYS A 521 -15.28 -10.27 -20.52
N GLN A 522 -15.20 -11.60 -20.59
CA GLN A 522 -15.44 -12.34 -21.83
C GLN A 522 -16.94 -12.34 -22.11
N ILE A 523 -17.35 -11.82 -23.26
CA ILE A 523 -18.76 -11.78 -23.68
C ILE A 523 -19.01 -13.06 -24.48
N GLY A 524 -19.94 -13.89 -24.00
CA GLY A 524 -20.30 -15.18 -24.59
C GLY A 524 -21.22 -15.09 -25.79
#